data_AF-A0A842HD75-F1
#
_entry.id   AF-A0A842HD75-F1
#
_cell.length_a   1.000
_cell.length_b   1.000
_cell.length_c   1.000
_cell.angle_alpha   90.00
_cell.angle_beta   90.00
_cell.angle_gamma   90.00
#
_symmetry.space_group_name_H-M   'P 1'
#
loop_
_entity.id
_entity.type
_entity.pdbx_description
1 polymer ?
#
loop_
_entity_poly.entity_id
_entity_poly.type
_entity_poly.pdbx_seq_one_letter_code
_entity_poly.pdbx_strand_id
1 'polypeptide(L)'
;MPAAPKYDPNNEIFVRREDFDRVFSKAVPKATFHRWVNEGKIKKARDLEGWYLLNATLVHQGMQPVDVEVFKREREDTPAGLKNSQLLYLAVMLSDPTFAILTPPRFSLPRILTPEEVGKIHILMAEHEKLMDLYTERTERIIYRHGFLDALDAAAFLNDIK
;
A
#
# COMPACT_ATOMS: atom_id res chain seq x y z
N MET A 1 -29.85 3.99 -15.21
CA MET A 1 -28.40 3.95 -15.46
C MET A 1 -27.70 4.07 -14.12
N PRO A 2 -26.75 3.19 -13.76
CA PRO A 2 -25.96 3.38 -12.54
C PRO A 2 -25.19 4.70 -12.65
N ALA A 3 -25.03 5.40 -11.52
CA ALA A 3 -24.28 6.65 -11.48
C ALA A 3 -22.85 6.44 -11.95
N ALA A 4 -22.28 7.43 -12.66
CA ALA A 4 -20.88 7.39 -13.03
C ALA A 4 -20.03 7.22 -11.76
N PRO A 5 -19.04 6.30 -11.75
CA PRO A 5 -18.20 6.10 -10.59
C PRO A 5 -17.47 7.41 -10.27
N LYS A 6 -17.59 7.88 -9.03
CA LYS A 6 -16.96 9.11 -8.57
C LYS A 6 -15.70 8.76 -7.79
N TYR A 7 -14.60 9.42 -8.12
CA TYR A 7 -13.37 9.30 -7.35
C TYR A 7 -13.53 9.98 -5.98
N ASP A 8 -13.19 9.25 -4.93
CA ASP A 8 -13.07 9.76 -3.56
C ASP A 8 -11.61 9.56 -3.11
N PRO A 9 -10.86 10.65 -2.90
CA PRO A 9 -9.48 10.57 -2.41
C PRO A 9 -9.33 9.84 -1.07
N ASN A 10 -10.37 9.81 -0.23
CA ASN A 10 -10.32 9.12 1.06
C ASN A 10 -10.40 7.60 0.91
N ASN A 11 -10.83 7.11 -0.25
CA ASN A 11 -10.93 5.70 -0.58
C ASN A 11 -9.85 5.28 -1.60
N GLU A 12 -8.75 6.00 -1.70
CA GLU A 12 -7.66 5.64 -2.61
C GLU A 12 -6.81 4.50 -2.04
N ILE A 13 -6.32 3.62 -2.92
CA ILE A 13 -5.42 2.51 -2.60
C ILE A 13 -4.13 2.69 -3.39
N PHE A 14 -3.03 2.83 -2.66
CA PHE A 14 -1.70 2.90 -3.24
C PHE A 14 -1.19 1.47 -3.46
N VAL A 15 -0.86 1.17 -4.72
CA VAL A 15 -0.47 -0.19 -5.12
C VAL A 15 0.79 -0.17 -5.97
N ARG A 16 1.55 -1.27 -5.93
CA ARG A 16 2.58 -1.54 -6.94
C ARG A 16 1.96 -2.18 -8.17
N ARG A 17 2.76 -2.35 -9.22
CA ARG A 17 2.29 -2.96 -10.47
C ARG A 17 1.75 -4.37 -10.24
N GLU A 18 2.40 -5.13 -9.38
CA GLU A 18 2.08 -6.55 -9.13
C GLU A 18 0.70 -6.72 -8.49
N ASP A 19 0.26 -5.73 -7.70
CA ASP A 19 -1.07 -5.72 -7.11
C ASP A 19 -2.14 -5.19 -8.07
N PHE A 20 -1.73 -4.34 -9.01
CA PHE A 20 -2.58 -3.92 -10.11
C PHE A 20 -3.09 -5.14 -10.87
N ASP A 21 -2.22 -6.13 -11.13
CA ASP A 21 -2.56 -7.36 -11.84
C ASP A 21 -3.65 -8.19 -11.14
N ARG A 22 -3.90 -8.02 -9.83
CA ARG A 22 -4.98 -8.72 -9.11
C ARG A 22 -6.37 -8.20 -9.46
N VAL A 23 -6.45 -6.93 -9.86
CA VAL A 23 -7.71 -6.26 -10.20
C VAL A 23 -8.11 -6.52 -11.65
N PHE A 24 -7.13 -6.86 -12.51
CA PHE A 24 -7.37 -7.22 -13.89
C PHE A 24 -7.46 -8.75 -14.04
N SER A 25 -8.36 -9.23 -14.90
CA SER A 25 -8.55 -10.67 -15.15
C SER A 25 -7.32 -11.38 -15.73
N LYS A 26 -6.33 -10.61 -16.22
CA LYS A 26 -5.03 -11.09 -16.67
C LYS A 26 -3.95 -10.10 -16.25
N ALA A 27 -2.82 -10.65 -15.80
CA ALA A 27 -1.62 -9.88 -15.53
C ALA A 27 -1.17 -9.12 -16.78
N VAL A 28 -0.89 -7.83 -16.61
CA VAL A 28 -0.50 -6.94 -17.69
C VAL A 28 1.01 -7.05 -17.87
N PRO A 29 1.52 -7.36 -19.08
CA PRO A 29 2.96 -7.40 -19.33
C PRO A 29 3.65 -6.08 -18.94
N LYS A 30 4.87 -6.15 -18.42
CA LYS A 30 5.61 -4.99 -17.87
C LYS A 30 5.70 -3.83 -18.86
N ALA A 31 6.07 -4.13 -20.10
CA ALA A 31 6.17 -3.12 -21.15
C ALA A 31 4.82 -2.43 -21.42
N THR A 32 3.73 -3.19 -21.44
CA THR A 32 2.37 -2.68 -21.63
C THR A 32 1.94 -1.80 -20.46
N PHE A 33 2.25 -2.22 -19.23
CA PHE A 33 1.93 -1.44 -18.04
C PHE A 33 2.64 -0.09 -18.04
N HIS A 34 3.96 -0.06 -18.28
CA HIS A 34 4.70 1.20 -18.37
C HIS A 34 4.22 2.09 -19.52
N ARG A 35 3.82 1.49 -20.64
CA ARG A 35 3.19 2.25 -21.74
C ARG A 35 1.90 2.91 -21.28
N TRP A 36 1.00 2.19 -20.59
CA TRP A 36 -0.24 2.76 -20.07
C TRP A 36 -0.02 3.84 -19.01
N VAL A 37 1.03 3.70 -18.20
CA VAL A 37 1.48 4.74 -17.28
C VAL A 37 1.91 6.00 -18.04
N ASN A 38 2.72 5.85 -19.10
CA ASN A 38 3.19 6.97 -19.91
C ASN A 38 2.05 7.64 -20.71
N GLU A 39 1.06 6.85 -21.15
CA GLU A 39 -0.17 7.34 -21.79
C GLU A 39 -1.15 8.00 -20.79
N GLY A 40 -0.83 8.02 -19.49
CA GLY A 40 -1.67 8.62 -18.45
C GLY A 40 -2.93 7.82 -18.09
N LYS A 41 -3.06 6.59 -18.63
CA LYS A 41 -4.16 5.66 -18.35
C LYS A 41 -4.10 5.10 -16.94
N ILE A 42 -2.88 4.87 -16.43
CA ILE A 42 -2.62 4.52 -15.04
C ILE A 42 -2.09 5.77 -14.33
N LYS A 43 -2.73 6.15 -13.22
CA LYS A 43 -2.31 7.30 -12.42
C LYS A 43 -1.17 6.90 -11.50
N LYS A 44 -0.03 7.61 -11.62
CA LYS A 44 1.08 7.49 -10.67
C LYS A 44 0.71 8.19 -9.36
N ALA A 45 1.15 7.62 -8.24
CA ALA A 45 1.17 8.38 -7.00
C ALA A 45 2.25 9.47 -7.13
N ARG A 46 1.92 10.71 -6.74
CA ARG A 46 2.88 11.80 -6.77
C ARG A 46 3.94 11.55 -5.69
N ASP A 47 5.20 11.79 -6.01
CA ASP A 47 6.34 11.69 -5.08
C ASP A 47 6.63 10.29 -4.51
N LEU A 48 5.96 9.26 -5.03
CA LEU A 48 6.14 7.87 -4.64
C LEU A 48 6.55 7.02 -5.86
N GLU A 49 7.85 6.83 -6.05
CA GLU A 49 8.38 6.07 -7.19
C GLU A 49 7.96 4.59 -7.13
N GLY A 50 7.44 4.07 -8.24
CA GLY A 50 6.95 2.69 -8.33
C GLY A 50 5.54 2.46 -7.78
N TRP A 51 4.86 3.52 -7.34
CA TRP A 51 3.50 3.47 -6.78
C TRP A 51 2.46 4.08 -7.72
N TYR A 52 1.27 3.49 -7.69
CA TYR A 52 0.15 3.82 -8.56
C TYR A 52 -1.14 3.94 -7.75
N LEU A 53 -2.04 4.79 -8.22
CA LEU A 53 -3.33 5.06 -7.59
C LEU A 53 -4.37 4.14 -8.22
N LEU A 54 -4.82 3.11 -7.50
CA LEU A 54 -5.71 2.08 -8.04
C LEU A 54 -7.09 2.64 -8.36
N ASN A 55 -7.75 3.27 -7.40
CA ASN A 55 -9.13 3.70 -7.54
C ASN A 55 -9.25 4.91 -8.47
N ALA A 56 -8.31 5.86 -8.42
CA ALA A 56 -8.22 6.92 -9.42
C ALA A 56 -8.03 6.36 -10.83
N THR A 57 -7.23 5.30 -10.99
CA THR A 57 -7.04 4.64 -12.30
C THR A 57 -8.34 3.97 -12.76
N LEU A 58 -9.00 3.19 -11.91
CA LEU A 58 -10.25 2.50 -12.26
C LEU A 58 -11.35 3.49 -12.67
N VAL A 59 -11.55 4.54 -11.86
CA VAL A 59 -12.53 5.60 -12.18
C VAL A 59 -12.18 6.29 -13.49
N HIS A 60 -10.90 6.58 -13.74
CA HIS A 60 -10.45 7.18 -14.99
C HIS A 60 -10.73 6.30 -16.22
N GLN A 61 -10.71 4.98 -16.06
CA GLN A 61 -11.09 4.00 -17.09
C GLN A 61 -12.60 3.71 -17.14
N GLY A 62 -13.42 4.40 -16.33
CA GLY A 62 -14.86 4.17 -16.25
C GLY A 62 -15.26 2.89 -15.50
N MET A 63 -14.35 2.31 -14.73
CA MET A 63 -14.57 1.13 -13.88
C MET A 63 -15.00 1.56 -12.47
N GLN A 64 -15.64 0.64 -11.74
CA GLN A 64 -15.98 0.86 -10.34
C GLN A 64 -14.70 0.85 -9.47
N PRO A 65 -14.57 1.75 -8.50
CA PRO A 65 -13.50 1.68 -7.52
C PRO A 65 -13.65 0.42 -6.66
N VAL A 66 -12.53 -0.11 -6.19
CA VAL A 66 -12.51 -1.22 -5.23
C VAL A 66 -12.82 -0.68 -3.84
N ASP A 67 -13.57 -1.49 -3.08
CA ASP A 67 -13.77 -1.26 -1.65
C ASP A 67 -12.44 -1.48 -0.90
N VAL A 68 -11.93 -0.41 -0.28
CA VAL A 68 -10.65 -0.39 0.43
C VAL A 68 -10.60 -1.41 1.56
N GLU A 69 -11.72 -1.58 2.27
CA GLU A 69 -11.81 -2.46 3.43
C GLU A 69 -11.77 -3.93 3.01
N VAL A 70 -12.49 -4.25 1.93
CA VAL A 70 -12.48 -5.59 1.33
C VAL A 70 -11.10 -5.90 0.76
N PHE A 71 -10.51 -4.97 0.01
CA PHE A 71 -9.20 -5.16 -0.61
C PHE A 71 -8.10 -5.42 0.43
N LYS A 72 -8.12 -4.69 1.55
CA LYS A 72 -7.19 -4.92 2.67
C LYS A 72 -7.40 -6.28 3.30
N ARG A 73 -8.65 -6.66 3.57
CA ARG A 73 -8.98 -7.96 4.17
C ARG A 73 -8.51 -9.12 3.31
N GLU A 74 -8.75 -9.08 2.00
CA GLU A 74 -8.31 -10.14 1.09
C GLU A 74 -6.78 -10.33 1.05
N ARG A 75 -6.00 -9.28 1.35
CA ARG A 75 -4.54 -9.39 1.49
C ARG A 75 -4.16 -10.06 2.81
N GLU A 76 -4.83 -9.68 3.89
CA GLU A 76 -4.63 -10.23 5.24
C GLU A 76 -5.13 -11.68 5.38
N ASP A 77 -6.02 -12.14 4.50
CA ASP A 77 -6.59 -13.50 4.54
C ASP A 77 -5.55 -14.61 4.24
N THR A 78 -4.34 -14.25 3.77
CA THR A 78 -3.24 -15.20 3.60
C THR A 78 -2.28 -15.16 4.79
N PRO A 79 -1.73 -16.30 5.25
CA PRO A 79 -0.76 -16.31 6.35
C PRO A 79 0.46 -15.41 6.10
N ALA A 80 0.95 -15.36 4.86
CA ALA A 80 2.07 -14.50 4.47
C ALA A 80 1.68 -13.01 4.42
N GLY A 81 0.49 -12.70 3.90
CA GLY A 81 -0.03 -11.33 3.89
C GLY A 81 -0.23 -10.78 5.29
N LEU A 82 -0.89 -11.54 6.16
CA LEU A 82 -1.07 -11.19 7.57
C LEU A 82 0.27 -10.94 8.28
N LYS A 83 1.26 -11.82 8.05
CA LYS A 83 2.58 -11.69 8.66
C LYS A 83 3.29 -10.42 8.20
N ASN A 84 3.19 -10.10 6.91
CA ASN A 84 3.77 -8.88 6.35
C ASN A 84 3.11 -7.62 6.92
N SER A 85 1.78 -7.59 7.02
CA SER A 85 1.05 -6.49 7.68
C SER A 85 1.45 -6.31 9.14
N GLN A 86 1.65 -7.41 9.86
CA GLN A 86 2.16 -7.36 11.24
C GLN A 86 3.55 -6.74 11.34
N LEU A 87 4.51 -7.20 10.52
CA LEU A 87 5.89 -6.70 10.58
C LEU A 87 5.98 -5.23 10.17
N LEU A 88 5.21 -4.84 9.16
CA LEU A 88 5.11 -3.46 8.73
C LEU A 88 4.52 -2.57 9.82
N TYR A 89 3.39 -2.98 10.39
CA TYR A 89 2.75 -2.24 11.46
C TYR A 89 3.72 -2.02 12.62
N LEU A 90 4.47 -3.06 12.99
CA LEU A 90 5.50 -2.97 14.03
C LEU A 90 6.60 -1.97 13.64
N ALA A 91 7.09 -1.99 12.40
CA ALA A 91 8.11 -1.05 11.95
C ALA A 91 7.65 0.42 12.07
N VAL A 92 6.45 0.73 11.58
CA VAL A 92 5.90 2.09 11.66
C VAL A 92 5.67 2.51 13.12
N MET A 93 5.06 1.64 13.91
CA MET A 93 4.79 1.90 15.33
C MET A 93 6.08 2.13 16.14
N LEU A 94 7.15 1.39 15.84
CA LEU A 94 8.43 1.53 16.56
C LEU A 94 9.17 2.80 16.18
N SER A 95 9.11 3.23 14.91
CA SER A 95 9.68 4.52 14.47
C SER A 95 8.81 5.72 14.90
N ASP A 96 7.49 5.53 14.98
CA ASP A 96 6.55 6.54 15.43
C ASP A 96 5.46 5.96 16.36
N PRO A 97 5.67 6.04 17.69
CA PRO A 97 4.71 5.52 18.66
C PRO A 97 3.33 6.20 18.59
N THR A 98 3.23 7.41 18.03
CA THR A 98 1.92 8.09 17.87
C THR A 98 1.03 7.40 16.85
N PHE A 99 1.63 6.63 15.94
CA PHE A 99 0.92 5.87 14.92
C PHE A 99 -0.04 4.85 15.52
N ALA A 100 0.38 4.14 16.57
CA ALA A 100 -0.44 3.10 17.21
C ALA A 100 -1.73 3.63 17.84
N ILE A 101 -1.71 4.90 18.28
CA ILE A 101 -2.89 5.56 18.84
C ILE A 101 -3.89 5.94 17.74
N LEU A 102 -3.38 6.42 16.60
CA LEU A 102 -4.20 6.92 15.50
C LEU A 102 -4.72 5.81 14.60
N THR A 103 -3.98 4.71 14.47
CA THR A 103 -4.29 3.61 13.57
C THR A 103 -4.09 2.28 14.30
N PRO A 104 -5.02 1.84 15.16
CA PRO A 104 -4.91 0.53 15.80
C PRO A 104 -4.96 -0.59 14.74
N PRO A 105 -4.21 -1.70 14.92
CA PRO A 105 -4.20 -2.78 13.95
C PRO A 105 -5.49 -3.59 14.07
N ARG A 106 -5.95 -4.16 12.95
CA ARG A 106 -7.12 -5.07 12.91
C ARG A 106 -6.76 -6.51 13.23
N PHE A 107 -5.47 -6.80 13.25
CA PHE A 107 -4.89 -8.09 13.56
C PHE A 107 -4.18 -8.06 14.91
N SER A 108 -4.01 -9.23 15.51
CA SER A 108 -3.13 -9.39 16.66
C SER A 108 -1.67 -9.24 16.23
N LEU A 109 -0.85 -8.60 17.05
CA LEU A 109 0.59 -8.52 16.81
C LEU A 109 1.29 -9.82 17.27
N PRO A 110 2.35 -10.25 16.57
CA PRO A 110 3.10 -11.43 16.96
C PRO A 110 3.76 -11.21 18.32
N ARG A 111 3.64 -12.19 19.21
CA ARG A 111 4.24 -12.14 20.56
C ARG A 111 5.74 -12.42 20.56
N ILE A 112 6.21 -13.15 19.56
CA ILE A 112 7.60 -13.56 19.40
C ILE A 112 7.99 -13.24 17.97
N LEU A 113 9.16 -12.62 17.82
CA LEU A 113 9.77 -12.31 16.54
C LEU A 113 11.02 -13.16 16.36
N THR A 114 11.23 -13.67 15.15
CA THR A 114 12.49 -14.33 14.80
C THR A 114 13.59 -13.29 14.52
N PRO A 115 14.88 -13.65 14.58
CA PRO A 115 15.96 -12.72 14.23
C PRO A 115 15.84 -12.16 12.80
N GLU A 116 15.35 -12.96 11.86
CA GLU A 116 15.09 -12.51 10.48
C GLU A 116 14.00 -11.45 10.42
N GLU A 117 12.90 -11.64 11.15
CA GLU A 117 11.79 -10.69 11.23
C GLU A 117 12.22 -9.37 11.86
N VAL A 118 13.08 -9.41 12.89
CA VAL A 118 13.69 -8.20 13.47
C VAL A 118 14.54 -7.47 12.44
N GLY A 119 15.31 -8.21 11.63
CA GLY A 119 16.06 -7.65 10.51
C GLY A 119 15.16 -6.95 9.48
N LYS A 120 14.05 -7.61 9.08
CA LYS A 120 13.05 -7.03 8.19
C LYS A 120 12.43 -5.75 8.77
N ILE A 121 12.08 -5.75 10.06
CA ILE A 121 11.53 -4.57 10.75
C ILE A 121 12.51 -3.39 10.69
N HIS A 122 13.80 -3.58 11.00
CA HIS A 122 14.78 -2.49 10.94
C HIS A 122 14.94 -1.91 9.52
N ILE A 123 14.88 -2.75 8.49
CA ILE A 123 14.94 -2.28 7.10
C ILE A 123 13.70 -1.42 6.78
N LEU A 124 12.51 -1.88 7.18
CA LEU A 124 11.26 -1.14 6.95
C LEU A 124 11.22 0.17 7.75
N MET A 125 11.76 0.19 8.97
CA MET A 125 11.92 1.39 9.79
C MET A 125 12.81 2.43 9.10
N ALA A 126 13.99 2.01 8.62
CA ALA A 126 14.91 2.91 7.93
C ALA A 126 14.30 3.50 6.64
N GLU A 127 13.50 2.71 5.93
CA GLU A 127 12.79 3.19 4.73
C GLU A 127 11.65 4.15 5.10
N HIS A 128 10.92 3.88 6.17
CA HIS A 128 9.91 4.78 6.71
C HIS A 128 10.50 6.14 7.10
N GLU A 129 11.61 6.13 7.83
CA GLU A 129 12.29 7.35 8.27
C GLU A 129 12.75 8.21 7.08
N LYS A 130 13.40 7.61 6.08
CA LYS A 130 13.81 8.31 4.85
C LYS A 130 12.64 8.99 4.16
N LEU A 131 11.52 8.29 4.04
CA LEU A 131 10.32 8.83 3.40
C LEU A 131 9.67 9.92 4.26
N MET A 132 9.62 9.75 5.58
CA MET A 132 9.13 10.77 6.51
C MET A 132 9.95 12.07 6.47
N ASP A 133 11.24 11.99 6.17
CA ASP A 133 12.11 13.16 5.97
C ASP A 133 11.78 13.93 4.69
N LEU A 134 11.20 13.27 3.67
CA LEU A 134 10.76 13.93 2.44
C LEU A 134 9.48 14.75 2.64
N TYR A 135 8.64 14.36 3.60
CA TYR A 135 7.41 15.08 3.92
C TYR A 135 7.68 16.12 5.00
N THR A 136 7.61 17.40 4.65
CA THR A 136 7.88 18.50 5.60
C THR A 136 6.61 19.02 6.26
N GLU A 137 5.46 18.89 5.60
CA GLU A 137 4.18 19.31 6.17
C GLU A 137 3.54 18.23 7.03
N ARG A 138 2.98 18.64 8.18
CA ARG A 138 2.30 17.74 9.12
C ARG A 138 1.14 16.97 8.46
N THR A 139 0.42 17.61 7.54
CA THR A 139 -0.71 17.01 6.82
C THR A 139 -0.24 15.91 5.86
N GLU A 140 0.85 16.13 5.15
CA GLU A 140 1.46 15.13 4.26
C GLU A 140 1.97 13.92 5.04
N ARG A 141 2.59 14.16 6.21
CA ARG A 141 2.98 13.08 7.13
C ARG A 141 1.77 12.27 7.61
N ILE A 142 0.63 12.90 7.88
CA ILE A 142 -0.60 12.21 8.30
C ILE A 142 -1.20 11.38 7.14
N ILE A 143 -1.27 11.97 5.93
CA ILE A 143 -1.76 11.28 4.73
C ILE A 143 -0.84 10.10 4.37
N TYR A 144 0.47 10.32 4.41
CA TYR A 144 1.48 9.28 4.21
C TYR A 144 1.33 8.20 5.28
N ARG A 145 1.20 8.52 6.58
CA ARG A 145 0.98 7.50 7.63
C ARG A 145 -0.25 6.62 7.36
N HIS A 146 -1.36 7.21 6.91
CA HIS A 146 -2.55 6.43 6.54
C HIS A 146 -2.35 5.61 5.25
N GLY A 147 -1.63 6.14 4.25
CA GLY A 147 -1.32 5.43 3.01
C GLY A 147 -0.11 4.50 3.05
N PHE A 148 0.73 4.57 4.09
CA PHE A 148 2.01 3.85 4.16
C PHE A 148 1.86 2.41 4.61
N LEU A 149 0.86 2.10 5.44
CA LEU A 149 0.45 0.70 5.64
C LEU A 149 -0.02 0.08 4.32
N ASP A 150 -0.82 0.83 3.56
CA ASP A 150 -1.37 0.38 2.27
C ASP A 150 -0.27 0.20 1.22
N ALA A 151 0.70 1.11 1.24
CA ALA A 151 1.88 1.04 0.41
C ALA A 151 2.81 -0.10 0.86
N LEU A 152 3.41 -0.08 2.05
CA LEU A 152 4.42 -1.10 2.38
C LEU A 152 3.87 -2.54 2.48
N ASP A 153 2.56 -2.77 2.70
CA ASP A 153 1.97 -4.12 2.61
C ASP A 153 2.14 -4.71 1.20
N ALA A 154 2.16 -3.86 0.18
CA ALA A 154 2.49 -4.25 -1.19
C ALA A 154 3.97 -4.54 -1.41
N ALA A 155 4.87 -3.89 -0.65
CA ALA A 155 6.31 -4.06 -0.80
C ALA A 155 6.84 -5.32 -0.09
N ALA A 156 6.28 -5.67 1.06
CA ALA A 156 6.69 -6.85 1.84
C ALA A 156 6.25 -8.17 1.18
N PHE A 157 5.09 -8.19 0.49
CA PHE A 157 4.57 -9.37 -0.22
C PHE A 157 5.51 -9.92 -1.32
N LEU A 158 6.40 -9.09 -1.88
CA LEU A 158 7.27 -9.49 -3.00
C LEU A 158 8.65 -9.99 -2.58
N ASN A 159 9.06 -9.81 -1.33
CA ASN A 159 10.34 -10.38 -0.85
C ASN A 159 10.22 -11.87 -0.48
N ASP A 160 9.00 -12.41 -0.36
CA ASP A 160 8.73 -13.83 -0.12
C ASP A 160 8.42 -14.62 -1.42
N ILE A 161 8.47 -13.99 -2.60
CA ILE A 161 8.34 -14.64 -3.92
C ILE A 161 9.68 -14.59 -4.68
N LYS A 162 10.75 -15.05 -4.03
CA LYS A 162 12.03 -15.38 -4.69
C LYS A 162 12.49 -16.77 -4.29
#